data_AF-A0A357I4Y0-F1
#
_entry.id   AF-A0A357I4Y0-F1
#
_cell.length_a   1.000
_cell.length_b   1.000
_cell.length_c   1.000
_cell.angle_alpha   90.00
_cell.angle_beta   90.00
_cell.angle_gamma   90.00
#
_symmetry.space_group_name_H-M   'P 1'
#
loop_
_entity.id
_entity.type
_entity.pdbx_description
1 polymer ?
#
loop_
_entity_poly.entity_id
_entity_poly.type
_entity_poly.pdbx_seq_one_letter_code
_entity_poly.pdbx_strand_id
1 'polypeptide(L)'
;MEAVSGSSLIKNGDLEADSNMDGKPDRWGTAGDGNEYVTEGGNTFLRMSSNDSSRMIMHYMNVDIPKGVEALELSWDWRVTGLKPGSEPWHDVRIMTKVLDTFGKRMKTGAGDPYLRSSTKGWRSKSMQILIPEGAYCIEIMPSLCYVKAGTFDLDNVKLTPMDPAALKAKMEARAKERARLHVDAEAAKPELWPSELKVVGNRLQNAEGEEVWLQGINVPSMEWNPAGENVLKSAQVAIEEWGANCLRLPVQEVYWFGKNGDAYKKRVNDVIVYAANRG
;
A
#
# COMPACT_ATOMS: atom_id res chain seq x y z
N MET A 1 -29.72 15.31 6.62
CA MET A 1 -28.96 16.56 6.51
C MET A 1 -28.05 16.41 5.30
N GLU A 2 -28.24 17.23 4.28
CA GLU A 2 -27.26 17.34 3.18
C GLU A 2 -25.96 17.90 3.75
N ALA A 3 -24.83 17.30 3.39
CA ALA A 3 -23.52 17.77 3.85
C ALA A 3 -23.23 19.14 3.21
N VAL A 4 -22.96 20.15 4.04
CA VAL A 4 -22.41 21.42 3.57
C VAL A 4 -20.96 21.17 3.15
N SER A 5 -20.69 21.32 1.85
CA SER A 5 -19.35 21.17 1.28
C SER A 5 -18.30 21.93 2.09
N GLY A 6 -17.21 21.26 2.48
CA GLY A 6 -16.06 21.87 3.16
C GLY A 6 -16.09 21.87 4.71
N SER A 7 -17.20 21.49 5.35
CA SER A 7 -17.22 21.33 6.82
C SER A 7 -16.79 19.92 7.24
N SER A 8 -16.03 19.80 8.34
CA SER A 8 -15.61 18.49 8.87
C SER A 8 -16.81 17.71 9.42
N LEU A 9 -16.89 16.44 9.04
CA LEU A 9 -17.80 15.44 9.58
C LEU A 9 -17.40 15.03 11.01
N ILE A 10 -16.09 15.03 11.31
CA ILE A 10 -15.58 14.88 12.68
C ILE A 10 -15.82 16.20 13.42
N LYS A 11 -16.50 16.12 14.58
CA LYS A 11 -16.75 17.27 15.46
C LYS A 11 -15.65 17.38 16.50
N ASN A 12 -15.29 18.62 16.85
CA ASN A 12 -14.23 18.93 17.83
C ASN A 12 -12.91 18.21 17.52
N GLY A 13 -12.51 18.18 16.25
CA GLY A 13 -11.34 17.42 15.80
C GLY A 13 -9.99 18.04 16.19
N ASP A 14 -10.03 19.28 16.63
CA ASP A 14 -8.98 20.07 17.28
C ASP A 14 -8.95 19.87 18.81
N LEU A 15 -9.90 19.13 19.37
CA LEU A 15 -9.91 18.66 20.76
C LEU A 15 -9.97 19.78 21.83
N GLU A 16 -10.23 21.02 21.46
CA GLU A 16 -10.21 22.15 22.41
C GLU A 16 -11.54 22.41 23.13
N ALA A 17 -12.68 21.99 22.56
CA ALA A 17 -13.96 22.19 23.23
C ALA A 17 -14.14 21.17 24.36
N ASP A 18 -14.28 21.67 25.59
CA ASP A 18 -14.64 20.93 26.80
C ASP A 18 -15.71 21.74 27.54
N SER A 19 -16.95 21.71 27.02
CA SER A 19 -18.02 22.59 27.49
C SER A 19 -18.51 22.25 28.89
N ASN A 20 -18.35 21.00 29.33
CA ASN A 20 -18.73 20.53 30.66
C ASN A 20 -17.57 20.56 31.67
N MET A 21 -16.36 21.00 31.24
CA MET A 21 -15.16 21.15 32.06
C MET A 21 -14.76 19.86 32.77
N ASP A 22 -14.95 18.71 32.12
CA ASP A 22 -14.62 17.40 32.71
C ASP A 22 -13.22 16.90 32.32
N GLY A 23 -12.45 17.74 31.61
CA GLY A 23 -11.12 17.46 31.11
C GLY A 23 -11.10 16.59 29.86
N LYS A 24 -12.25 16.36 29.22
CA LYS A 24 -12.37 15.53 28.01
C LYS A 24 -12.92 16.37 26.87
N PRO A 25 -12.33 16.25 25.68
CA PRO A 25 -12.87 16.92 24.51
C PRO A 25 -14.29 16.43 24.19
N ASP A 26 -15.21 17.38 24.03
CA ASP A 26 -16.59 17.15 23.63
C ASP A 26 -16.63 16.20 22.42
N ARG A 27 -17.48 15.17 22.47
CA ARG A 27 -17.70 14.15 21.42
C ARG A 27 -16.57 13.13 21.20
N TRP A 28 -15.46 13.19 21.91
CA TRP A 28 -14.37 12.21 21.80
C TRP A 28 -14.40 11.11 22.86
N GLY A 29 -15.25 11.25 23.87
CA GLY A 29 -15.46 10.22 24.89
C GLY A 29 -14.34 10.18 25.93
N THR A 30 -14.22 9.05 26.63
CA THR A 30 -13.14 8.86 27.61
C THR A 30 -11.94 8.22 26.92
N ALA A 31 -10.74 8.73 27.23
CA ALA A 31 -9.51 8.12 26.78
C ALA A 31 -9.38 6.70 27.38
N GLY A 32 -9.43 5.67 26.53
CA GLY A 32 -9.27 4.27 26.96
C GLY A 32 -7.81 3.95 27.33
N ASP A 33 -7.55 2.76 27.86
CA ASP A 33 -6.21 2.34 28.31
C ASP A 33 -5.09 2.67 27.33
N GLY A 34 -4.09 3.43 27.80
CA GLY A 34 -2.93 3.87 27.02
C GLY A 34 -3.17 5.11 26.16
N ASN A 35 -4.39 5.66 26.16
CA ASN A 35 -4.73 6.96 25.61
C ASN A 35 -4.87 7.99 26.75
N GLU A 36 -4.58 9.25 26.44
CA GLU A 36 -4.75 10.38 27.34
C GLU A 36 -5.05 11.65 26.52
N TYR A 37 -5.86 12.57 27.06
CA TYR A 37 -5.95 13.94 26.53
C TYR A 37 -4.96 14.82 27.27
N VAL A 38 -4.04 15.46 26.54
CA VAL A 38 -2.94 16.23 27.11
C VAL A 38 -2.99 17.65 26.56
N THR A 39 -2.85 18.63 27.45
CA THR A 39 -2.69 20.05 27.06
C THR A 39 -1.24 20.48 27.24
N GLU A 40 -0.56 20.84 26.14
CA GLU A 40 0.78 21.42 26.14
C GLU A 40 0.74 22.79 25.46
N GLY A 41 1.21 23.84 26.15
CA GLY A 41 1.27 25.18 25.56
C GLY A 41 -0.08 25.77 25.15
N GLY A 42 -1.18 25.32 25.78
CA GLY A 42 -2.54 25.74 25.46
C GLY A 42 -3.19 24.99 24.30
N ASN A 43 -2.56 23.93 23.79
CA ASN A 43 -3.11 23.05 22.75
C ASN A 43 -3.40 21.67 23.35
N THR A 44 -4.62 21.20 23.20
CA THR A 44 -5.12 19.91 23.69
C THR A 44 -5.06 18.88 22.58
N PHE A 45 -4.50 17.70 22.83
CA PHE A 45 -4.38 16.65 21.83
C PHE A 45 -4.52 15.25 22.44
N LEU A 46 -4.77 14.26 21.59
CA LEU A 46 -4.82 12.85 21.97
C LEU A 46 -3.39 12.28 21.99
N ARG A 47 -2.94 11.81 23.14
CA ARG A 47 -1.69 11.08 23.33
C ARG A 47 -1.94 9.59 23.50
N MET A 48 -1.31 8.77 22.68
CA MET A 48 -1.18 7.33 22.87
C MET A 48 0.24 6.99 23.29
N SER A 49 0.41 6.16 24.31
CA SER A 49 1.74 5.70 24.74
C SER A 49 1.76 4.20 24.97
N SER A 50 2.83 3.54 24.51
CA SER A 50 3.09 2.13 24.83
C SER A 50 4.57 1.91 25.09
N ASN A 51 4.87 1.00 26.01
CA ASN A 51 6.18 0.38 26.23
C ASN A 51 6.05 -1.16 26.22
N ASP A 52 4.98 -1.67 25.62
CA ASP A 52 4.58 -3.06 25.65
C ASP A 52 4.09 -3.50 24.27
N SER A 53 4.83 -4.43 23.65
CA SER A 53 4.50 -4.99 22.33
C SER A 53 3.44 -6.09 22.37
N SER A 54 2.93 -6.47 23.54
CA SER A 54 1.90 -7.51 23.68
C SER A 54 0.50 -7.03 23.32
N ARG A 55 0.28 -5.72 23.26
CA ARG A 55 -1.03 -5.12 23.01
C ARG A 55 -0.98 -3.97 22.00
N MET A 56 -2.15 -3.72 21.41
CA MET A 56 -2.40 -2.55 20.59
C MET A 56 -3.09 -1.48 21.42
N ILE A 57 -2.57 -0.25 21.39
CA ILE A 57 -3.27 0.93 21.90
C ILE A 57 -4.00 1.56 20.74
N MET A 58 -5.28 1.86 20.91
CA MET A 58 -6.14 2.36 19.85
C MET A 58 -7.17 3.33 20.42
N HIS A 59 -7.43 4.39 19.67
CA HIS A 59 -8.64 5.20 19.81
C HIS A 59 -9.57 4.87 18.64
N TYR A 60 -10.87 4.76 18.89
CA TYR A 60 -11.83 4.31 17.88
C TYR A 60 -12.88 5.40 17.64
N MET A 61 -13.00 5.84 16.39
CA MET A 61 -13.98 6.83 15.95
C MET A 61 -14.85 6.24 14.84
N ASN A 62 -16.15 6.45 14.95
CA ASN A 62 -17.10 6.18 13.88
C ASN A 62 -17.70 7.48 13.38
N VAL A 63 -17.70 7.65 12.06
CA VAL A 63 -18.26 8.83 11.42
C VAL A 63 -19.25 8.39 10.36
N ASP A 64 -20.51 8.78 10.53
CA ASP A 64 -21.55 8.55 9.53
C ASP A 64 -21.20 9.30 8.26
N ILE A 65 -21.34 8.62 7.11
CA ILE A 65 -21.12 9.19 5.80
C ILE A 65 -22.47 9.69 5.27
N PRO A 66 -22.62 11.00 5.03
CA PRO A 66 -23.85 11.54 4.43
C PRO A 66 -24.12 10.94 3.06
N LYS A 67 -25.41 10.70 2.75
CA LYS A 67 -25.82 10.21 1.42
C LYS A 67 -25.29 11.12 0.32
N GLY A 68 -24.80 10.52 -0.76
CA GLY A 68 -24.28 11.24 -1.94
C GLY A 68 -22.82 11.68 -1.84
N VAL A 69 -22.14 11.48 -0.70
CA VAL A 69 -20.70 11.70 -0.60
C VAL A 69 -19.95 10.62 -1.37
N GLU A 70 -19.21 11.02 -2.40
CA GLU A 70 -18.43 10.11 -3.25
C GLU A 70 -16.91 10.14 -2.98
N ALA A 71 -16.43 11.15 -2.26
CA ALA A 71 -15.05 11.25 -1.83
C ALA A 71 -14.91 12.02 -0.52
N LEU A 72 -13.94 11.60 0.29
CA LEU A 72 -13.56 12.23 1.54
C LEU A 72 -12.06 12.53 1.56
N GLU A 73 -11.68 13.66 2.16
CA GLU A 73 -10.32 13.91 2.61
C GLU A 73 -10.25 13.75 4.13
N LEU A 74 -9.35 12.87 4.59
CA LEU A 74 -8.96 12.77 5.99
C LEU A 74 -7.65 13.53 6.16
N SER A 75 -7.64 14.58 7.00
CA SER A 75 -6.42 15.30 7.37
C SER A 75 -6.21 15.24 8.88
N TRP A 76 -4.95 15.30 9.30
CA TRP A 76 -4.56 15.27 10.71
C TRP A 76 -3.17 15.86 10.90
N ASP A 77 -2.90 16.26 12.14
CA ASP A 77 -1.56 16.53 12.65
C ASP A 77 -1.12 15.38 13.55
N TRP A 78 0.14 14.96 13.41
CA TRP A 78 0.72 13.96 14.30
C TRP A 78 2.13 14.30 14.74
N ARG A 79 2.49 13.83 15.92
CA ARG A 79 3.86 13.82 16.43
C ARG A 79 4.15 12.46 17.02
N VAL A 80 5.26 11.85 16.59
CA VAL A 80 5.68 10.54 17.07
C VAL A 80 7.05 10.65 17.71
N THR A 81 7.19 10.20 18.95
CA THR A 81 8.45 10.26 19.71
C THR A 81 8.82 8.89 20.26
N GLY A 82 10.13 8.63 20.36
CA GLY A 82 10.65 7.39 20.94
C GLY A 82 10.21 6.08 20.27
N LEU A 83 9.73 6.11 19.02
CA LEU A 83 9.13 4.94 18.39
C LEU A 83 10.16 3.83 18.16
N LYS A 84 9.86 2.65 18.71
CA LYS A 84 10.53 1.38 18.44
C LYS A 84 9.48 0.42 17.88
N PRO A 85 9.45 0.21 16.54
CA PRO A 85 8.51 -0.70 15.91
C PRO A 85 8.61 -2.12 16.47
N GLY A 86 7.51 -2.87 16.38
CA GLY A 86 7.49 -4.29 16.69
C GLY A 86 8.11 -5.13 15.57
N SER A 87 8.05 -6.45 15.75
CA SER A 87 8.71 -7.41 14.86
C SER A 87 8.11 -7.45 13.45
N GLU A 88 6.81 -7.23 13.32
CA GLU A 88 6.13 -7.32 12.02
C GLU A 88 6.10 -5.98 11.26
N PRO A 89 5.98 -6.01 9.93
CA PRO A 89 5.89 -4.79 9.11
C PRO A 89 4.71 -3.87 9.45
N TRP A 90 3.64 -4.40 10.04
CA TRP A 90 2.47 -3.64 10.50
C TRP A 90 2.48 -3.34 12.00
N HIS A 91 3.54 -3.70 12.73
CA HIS A 91 3.71 -3.32 14.13
C HIS A 91 4.31 -1.92 14.23
N ASP A 92 3.48 -0.92 13.92
CA ASP A 92 3.84 0.47 13.68
C ASP A 92 2.84 1.47 14.28
N VAL A 93 3.12 2.77 14.14
CA VAL A 93 2.10 3.82 14.32
C VAL A 93 1.23 3.84 13.07
N ARG A 94 -0.09 3.85 13.23
CA ARG A 94 -1.01 3.78 12.10
C ARG A 94 -2.33 4.48 12.38
N ILE A 95 -2.97 5.03 11.34
CA ILE A 95 -4.40 5.36 11.38
C ILE A 95 -5.12 4.36 10.48
N MET A 96 -5.76 3.35 11.06
CA MET A 96 -6.51 2.37 10.27
C MET A 96 -7.84 2.96 9.85
N THR A 97 -8.23 2.72 8.59
CA THR A 97 -9.52 3.18 8.06
C THR A 97 -10.33 2.04 7.48
N LYS A 98 -11.63 2.03 7.77
CA LYS A 98 -12.58 1.09 7.19
C LYS A 98 -13.85 1.81 6.78
N VAL A 99 -14.17 1.77 5.50
CA VAL A 99 -15.49 2.17 5.01
C VAL A 99 -16.42 0.95 5.09
N LEU A 100 -17.59 1.14 5.67
CA LEU A 100 -18.58 0.09 5.92
C LEU A 100 -19.89 0.41 5.18
N ASP A 101 -20.56 -0.65 4.73
CA ASP A 101 -21.95 -0.56 4.26
C ASP A 101 -22.95 -0.55 5.44
N THR A 102 -24.24 -0.48 5.12
CA THR A 102 -25.33 -0.48 6.13
C THR A 102 -25.44 -1.78 6.94
N PHE A 103 -24.75 -2.85 6.53
CA PHE A 103 -24.68 -4.13 7.25
C PHE A 103 -23.39 -4.26 8.07
N GLY A 104 -22.56 -3.21 8.13
CA GLY A 104 -21.27 -3.23 8.82
C GLY A 104 -20.19 -4.00 8.06
N LYS A 105 -20.39 -4.33 6.78
CA LYS A 105 -19.39 -5.04 5.97
C LYS A 105 -18.39 -4.06 5.37
N ARG A 106 -17.11 -4.41 5.47
CA ARG A 106 -16.02 -3.62 4.89
C ARG A 106 -16.11 -3.52 3.37
N MET A 107 -16.01 -2.30 2.86
CA MET A 107 -15.95 -1.96 1.45
C MET A 107 -14.52 -1.63 1.02
N LYS A 108 -14.19 -1.92 -0.24
CA LYS A 108 -12.86 -1.61 -0.82
C LYS A 108 -12.85 -0.17 -1.34
N THR A 109 -11.87 0.63 -0.89
CA THR A 109 -11.70 2.03 -1.32
C THR A 109 -10.41 2.26 -2.12
N GLY A 110 -9.48 1.32 -2.08
CA GLY A 110 -8.14 1.46 -2.68
C GLY A 110 -7.20 2.42 -1.92
N ALA A 111 -7.68 3.10 -0.87
CA ALA A 111 -6.84 3.88 0.02
C ALA A 111 -6.09 2.95 0.99
N GLY A 112 -4.80 3.20 1.17
CA GLY A 112 -3.98 2.51 2.18
C GLY A 112 -4.00 3.28 3.50
N ASP A 113 -3.84 2.57 4.61
CA ASP A 113 -3.72 3.19 5.93
C ASP A 113 -2.39 3.96 6.05
N PRO A 114 -2.39 5.22 6.47
CA PRO A 114 -1.16 5.97 6.72
C PRO A 114 -0.47 5.40 7.96
N TYR A 115 0.85 5.26 7.87
CA TYR A 115 1.66 4.68 8.94
C TYR A 115 3.03 5.35 9.05
N LEU A 116 3.66 5.18 10.21
CA LEU A 116 5.05 5.56 10.48
C LEU A 116 5.77 4.44 11.21
N ARG A 117 6.98 4.11 10.73
CA ARG A 117 7.91 3.19 11.40
C ARG A 117 9.10 3.91 12.05
N SER A 118 9.04 5.24 12.16
CA SER A 118 10.04 6.05 12.84
C SER A 118 9.40 7.28 13.50
N SER A 119 10.12 7.86 14.47
CA SER A 119 9.74 9.12 15.11
C SER A 119 9.74 10.28 14.11
N THR A 120 8.89 11.28 14.36
CA THR A 120 8.86 12.52 13.60
C THR A 120 9.83 13.55 14.20
N LYS A 121 10.18 14.56 13.38
CA LYS A 121 10.78 15.81 13.89
C LYS A 121 9.64 16.77 14.20
N GLY A 122 9.17 16.77 15.44
CA GLY A 122 8.02 17.59 15.87
C GLY A 122 6.71 17.19 15.21
N TRP A 123 5.73 18.10 15.27
CA TRP A 123 4.42 17.96 14.64
C TRP A 123 4.51 18.01 13.12
N ARG A 124 3.66 17.24 12.46
CA ARG A 124 3.54 17.22 10.99
C ARG A 124 2.09 17.07 10.56
N SER A 125 1.69 17.86 9.58
CA SER A 125 0.39 17.74 8.93
C SER A 125 0.43 16.73 7.80
N LYS A 126 -0.62 15.92 7.69
CA LYS A 126 -0.81 14.95 6.61
C LYS A 126 -2.28 14.92 6.20
N SER A 127 -2.50 14.45 4.98
CA SER A 127 -3.84 14.10 4.51
C SER A 127 -3.79 12.86 3.63
N MET A 128 -4.96 12.24 3.46
CA MET A 128 -5.23 11.21 2.48
C MET A 128 -6.64 11.39 1.91
N GLN A 129 -6.83 10.93 0.67
CA GLN A 129 -8.10 11.02 -0.03
C GLN A 129 -8.66 9.62 -0.28
N ILE A 130 -9.97 9.49 -0.11
CA ILE A 130 -10.68 8.21 -0.10
C ILE A 130 -11.87 8.32 -1.04
N LEU A 131 -11.96 7.43 -2.03
CA LEU A 131 -13.21 7.26 -2.78
C LEU A 131 -14.20 6.49 -1.90
N ILE A 132 -15.42 6.97 -1.87
CA ILE A 132 -16.52 6.39 -1.11
C ILE A 132 -17.38 5.58 -2.09
N PRO A 133 -17.41 4.24 -1.94
CA PRO A 133 -18.25 3.39 -2.77
C PRO A 133 -19.74 3.70 -2.56
N GLU A 134 -20.54 3.49 -3.60
CA GLU A 134 -22.00 3.58 -3.48
C GLU A 134 -22.51 2.61 -2.41
N GLY A 135 -23.41 3.08 -1.54
CA GLY A 135 -23.94 2.30 -0.42
C GLY A 135 -23.10 2.33 0.85
N ALA A 136 -21.96 3.04 0.87
CA ALA A 136 -21.22 3.32 2.08
C ALA A 136 -22.08 4.13 3.08
N TYR A 137 -22.00 3.73 4.35
CA TYR A 137 -22.79 4.32 5.44
C TYR A 137 -21.91 4.92 6.53
N CYS A 138 -20.76 4.32 6.82
CA CYS A 138 -19.89 4.73 7.91
C CYS A 138 -18.43 4.58 7.53
N ILE A 139 -17.57 5.43 8.09
CA ILE A 139 -16.12 5.21 8.13
C ILE A 139 -15.66 5.09 9.58
N GLU A 140 -14.98 3.98 9.88
CA GLU A 140 -14.22 3.80 11.12
C GLU A 140 -12.81 4.39 10.91
N ILE A 141 -12.36 5.18 11.88
CA ILE A 141 -11.00 5.75 11.94
C ILE A 141 -10.38 5.33 13.27
N MET A 142 -9.26 4.63 13.18
CA MET A 142 -8.60 4.00 14.33
C MET A 142 -7.13 4.36 14.41
N PRO A 143 -6.78 5.55 14.94
CA PRO A 143 -5.41 5.88 15.32
C PRO A 143 -4.89 4.87 16.35
N SER A 144 -3.69 4.33 16.11
CA SER A 144 -3.18 3.19 16.86
C SER A 144 -1.65 3.18 17.00
N LEU A 145 -1.20 2.66 18.14
CA LEU A 145 0.12 2.05 18.32
C LEU A 145 -0.04 0.53 18.22
N CYS A 146 0.21 -0.02 17.03
CA CYS A 146 0.06 -1.45 16.76
C CYS A 146 1.26 -2.24 17.29
N TYR A 147 1.14 -2.86 18.47
CA TYR A 147 2.12 -3.83 19.00
C TYR A 147 3.58 -3.32 18.97
N VAL A 148 3.77 -2.02 19.21
CA VAL A 148 5.09 -1.38 19.21
C VAL A 148 5.83 -1.76 20.49
N LYS A 149 7.17 -1.84 20.42
CA LYS A 149 7.98 -2.10 21.61
C LYS A 149 8.02 -0.90 22.56
N ALA A 150 8.03 0.30 21.97
CA ALA A 150 7.92 1.55 22.70
C ALA A 150 7.49 2.67 21.75
N GLY A 151 6.88 3.72 22.27
CA GLY A 151 6.65 4.97 21.54
C GLY A 151 5.46 5.75 22.06
N THR A 152 5.44 7.03 21.70
CA THR A 152 4.33 7.94 21.94
C THR A 152 3.85 8.49 20.60
N PHE A 153 2.54 8.47 20.39
CA PHE A 153 1.85 9.00 19.23
C PHE A 153 0.84 10.04 19.69
N ASP A 154 1.15 11.29 19.41
CA ASP A 154 0.26 12.43 19.60
C ASP A 154 -0.49 12.71 18.30
N LEU A 155 -1.80 12.92 18.39
CA LEU A 155 -2.72 13.16 17.28
C LEU A 155 -3.59 14.37 17.58
N ASP A 156 -3.73 15.24 16.58
CA ASP A 156 -4.50 16.46 16.67
C ASP A 156 -5.08 16.88 15.30
N ASN A 157 -5.94 17.90 15.28
CA ASN A 157 -6.51 18.54 14.10
C ASN A 157 -7.11 17.55 13.09
N VAL A 158 -7.81 16.53 13.58
CA VAL A 158 -8.37 15.46 12.77
C VAL A 158 -9.65 15.95 12.07
N LYS A 159 -9.63 15.99 10.75
CA LYS A 159 -10.75 16.47 9.93
C LYS A 159 -11.10 15.44 8.87
N LEU A 160 -12.38 15.25 8.66
CA LEU A 160 -12.91 14.40 7.60
C LEU A 160 -13.88 15.23 6.77
N THR A 161 -13.48 15.65 5.58
CA THR A 161 -14.24 16.61 4.77
C THR A 161 -14.72 15.98 3.46
N PRO A 162 -15.99 16.15 3.08
CA PRO A 162 -16.44 15.85 1.73
C PRO A 162 -15.67 16.67 0.70
N MET A 163 -15.26 16.03 -0.39
CA MET A 163 -14.53 16.67 -1.49
C MET A 163 -15.10 16.24 -2.84
N ASP A 164 -14.77 17.00 -3.89
CA ASP A 164 -15.08 16.62 -5.28
C ASP A 164 -14.30 15.35 -5.68
N PRO A 165 -14.98 14.27 -6.09
CA PRO A 165 -14.33 13.03 -6.48
C PRO A 165 -13.61 13.09 -7.84
N ALA A 166 -13.86 14.09 -8.69
CA ALA A 166 -13.45 14.07 -10.10
C ALA A 166 -11.95 13.84 -10.29
N ALA A 167 -11.12 14.63 -9.60
CA ALA A 167 -9.66 14.50 -9.68
C ALA A 167 -9.15 13.15 -9.14
N LEU A 168 -9.76 12.63 -8.07
CA LEU A 168 -9.38 11.35 -7.48
C LEU A 168 -9.79 10.17 -8.37
N LYS A 169 -11.01 10.18 -8.93
CA LYS A 169 -11.50 9.21 -9.91
C LYS A 169 -10.57 9.18 -11.13
N ALA A 170 -10.24 10.34 -11.70
CA ALA A 170 -9.31 10.43 -12.85
C ALA A 170 -7.92 9.87 -12.54
N LYS A 171 -7.36 10.17 -11.35
CA LYS A 171 -6.06 9.62 -10.91
C LYS A 171 -6.10 8.10 -10.75
N MET A 172 -7.19 7.55 -10.22
CA MET A 172 -7.35 6.10 -10.06
C MET A 172 -7.51 5.39 -11.40
N GLU A 173 -8.28 5.98 -12.32
CA GLU A 173 -8.44 5.47 -13.69
C GLU A 173 -7.11 5.49 -14.45
N ALA A 174 -6.34 6.58 -14.39
CA ALA A 174 -5.02 6.67 -15.01
C ALA A 174 -4.06 5.58 -14.48
N ARG A 175 -4.05 5.35 -13.16
CA ARG A 175 -3.27 4.27 -12.55
C ARG A 175 -3.77 2.88 -12.97
N ALA A 176 -5.07 2.71 -13.16
CA ALA A 176 -5.64 1.45 -13.62
C ALA A 176 -5.26 1.17 -15.09
N LYS A 177 -5.36 2.18 -15.95
CA LYS A 177 -4.90 2.12 -17.34
C LYS A 177 -3.43 1.79 -17.43
N GLU A 178 -2.59 2.43 -16.61
CA GLU A 178 -1.16 2.15 -16.59
C GLU A 178 -0.85 0.71 -16.13
N ARG A 179 -1.50 0.24 -15.05
CA ARG A 179 -1.36 -1.16 -14.64
C ARG A 179 -1.81 -2.14 -15.71
N ALA A 180 -2.92 -1.85 -16.39
CA ALA A 180 -3.40 -2.69 -17.48
C ALA A 180 -2.43 -2.69 -18.66
N ARG A 181 -1.82 -1.54 -19.00
CA ARG A 181 -0.80 -1.42 -20.04
C ARG A 181 0.47 -2.22 -19.74
N LEU A 182 0.84 -2.29 -18.47
CA LEU A 182 2.01 -3.04 -17.98
C LEU A 182 1.71 -4.52 -17.72
N HIS A 183 0.44 -4.93 -17.74
CA HIS A 183 0.05 -6.31 -17.51
C HIS A 183 0.22 -7.14 -18.78
N VAL A 184 0.80 -8.32 -18.63
CA VAL A 184 0.92 -9.34 -19.67
C VAL A 184 0.44 -10.64 -19.05
N ASP A 185 -0.43 -11.36 -19.77
CA ASP A 185 -0.92 -12.65 -19.31
C ASP A 185 0.15 -13.73 -19.46
N ALA A 186 0.18 -14.67 -18.51
CA ALA A 186 1.01 -15.85 -18.64
C ALA A 186 0.48 -16.75 -19.76
N GLU A 187 1.37 -17.29 -20.56
CA GLU A 187 1.03 -18.16 -21.68
C GLU A 187 1.15 -19.64 -21.29
N ALA A 188 0.41 -20.50 -22.00
CA ALA A 188 0.68 -21.93 -21.97
C ALA A 188 1.97 -22.22 -22.77
N ALA A 189 2.72 -23.25 -22.35
CA ALA A 189 3.89 -23.73 -23.08
C ALA A 189 3.49 -24.27 -24.45
N LYS A 190 4.24 -23.88 -25.48
CA LYS A 190 4.14 -24.38 -26.86
C LYS A 190 5.48 -24.97 -27.29
N PRO A 191 5.81 -26.21 -26.86
CA PRO A 191 7.12 -26.81 -27.10
C PRO A 191 7.54 -26.87 -28.58
N GLU A 192 6.56 -26.90 -29.49
CA GLU A 192 6.77 -26.85 -30.93
C GLU A 192 7.35 -25.53 -31.44
N LEU A 193 7.30 -24.45 -30.64
CA LEU A 193 7.87 -23.14 -30.96
C LEU A 193 9.21 -22.89 -30.24
N TRP A 194 9.65 -23.80 -29.38
CA TRP A 194 10.83 -23.59 -28.55
C TRP A 194 12.11 -23.56 -29.38
N PRO A 195 13.12 -22.75 -28.98
CA PRO A 195 14.36 -22.65 -29.72
C PRO A 195 15.13 -23.96 -29.70
N SER A 196 15.86 -24.23 -30.78
CA SER A 196 16.81 -25.34 -30.84
C SER A 196 17.87 -25.22 -29.75
N GLU A 197 18.28 -26.35 -29.17
CA GLU A 197 19.40 -26.39 -28.25
C GLU A 197 20.67 -25.88 -28.94
N LEU A 198 21.36 -24.94 -28.29
CA LEU A 198 22.60 -24.36 -28.79
C LEU A 198 23.80 -25.13 -28.25
N LYS A 199 24.82 -25.29 -29.09
CA LYS A 199 26.11 -25.90 -28.74
C LYS A 199 27.27 -24.99 -29.11
N VAL A 200 28.37 -25.11 -28.38
CA VAL A 200 29.63 -24.43 -28.71
C VAL A 200 30.42 -25.26 -29.71
N VAL A 201 30.78 -24.67 -30.85
CA VAL A 201 31.65 -25.29 -31.87
C VAL A 201 32.82 -24.35 -32.15
N GLY A 202 34.01 -24.72 -31.67
CA GLY A 202 35.18 -23.85 -31.68
C GLY A 202 34.92 -22.59 -30.83
N ASN A 203 34.89 -21.43 -31.48
CA ASN A 203 34.58 -20.14 -30.86
C ASN A 203 33.20 -19.58 -31.22
N ARG A 204 32.31 -20.41 -31.79
CA ARG A 204 30.97 -20.02 -32.25
C ARG A 204 29.87 -20.80 -31.52
N LEU A 205 28.66 -20.25 -31.51
CA LEU A 205 27.44 -20.96 -31.12
C LEU A 205 26.76 -21.49 -32.38
N GLN A 206 26.32 -22.74 -32.36
CA GLN A 206 25.54 -23.35 -33.44
C GLN A 206 24.24 -23.96 -32.91
N ASN A 207 23.19 -23.98 -33.73
CA ASN A 207 21.97 -24.74 -33.45
C ASN A 207 22.15 -26.24 -33.76
N ALA A 208 21.07 -27.02 -33.65
CA ALA A 208 21.05 -28.45 -33.92
C ALA A 208 21.41 -28.76 -35.39
N GLU A 209 21.03 -27.88 -36.31
CA GLU A 209 21.26 -27.96 -37.76
C GLU A 209 22.70 -27.57 -38.16
N GLY A 210 23.49 -27.02 -37.23
CA GLY A 210 24.87 -26.59 -37.46
C GLY A 210 25.02 -25.15 -37.96
N GLU A 211 23.94 -24.37 -37.97
CA GLU A 211 23.93 -22.97 -38.35
C GLU A 211 24.47 -22.11 -37.21
N GLU A 212 25.29 -21.09 -37.52
CA GLU A 212 25.82 -20.16 -36.52
C GLU A 212 24.71 -19.26 -35.97
N VAL A 213 24.65 -19.13 -34.64
CA VAL A 213 23.67 -18.30 -33.93
C VAL A 213 24.37 -17.15 -33.22
N TRP A 214 23.87 -15.94 -33.42
CA TRP A 214 24.31 -14.75 -32.69
C TRP A 214 23.30 -14.36 -31.61
N LEU A 215 23.73 -14.33 -30.35
CA LEU A 215 22.87 -13.90 -29.24
C LEU A 215 22.98 -12.39 -29.03
N GLN A 216 21.89 -11.68 -29.30
CA GLN A 216 21.69 -10.28 -28.96
C GLN A 216 20.63 -10.21 -27.86
N GLY A 217 21.10 -9.92 -26.64
CA GLY A 217 20.27 -10.03 -25.46
C GLY A 217 20.35 -8.87 -24.50
N ILE A 218 19.43 -8.88 -23.55
CA ILE A 218 19.37 -7.92 -22.45
C ILE A 218 19.19 -8.63 -21.11
N ASN A 219 19.58 -7.93 -20.04
CA ASN A 219 19.23 -8.33 -18.69
C ASN A 219 17.84 -7.79 -18.31
N VAL A 220 16.97 -8.64 -17.78
CA VAL A 220 15.67 -8.27 -17.19
C VAL A 220 15.80 -8.42 -15.67
N PRO A 221 16.28 -7.39 -14.96
CA PRO A 221 16.50 -7.46 -13.51
C PRO A 221 15.17 -7.36 -12.74
N SER A 222 15.26 -7.34 -11.40
CA SER A 222 14.23 -7.20 -10.35
C SER A 222 13.96 -8.45 -9.52
N MET A 223 14.13 -9.62 -10.11
CA MET A 223 13.87 -10.90 -9.43
C MET A 223 14.94 -11.21 -8.36
N GLU A 224 16.08 -10.52 -8.38
CA GLU A 224 17.17 -10.64 -7.42
C GLU A 224 17.02 -9.78 -6.14
N TRP A 225 16.06 -8.84 -6.10
CA TRP A 225 15.77 -8.04 -4.90
C TRP A 225 14.28 -7.99 -4.53
N ASN A 226 13.40 -8.42 -5.43
CA ASN A 226 11.96 -8.46 -5.22
C ASN A 226 11.39 -9.78 -5.75
N PRO A 227 10.90 -10.69 -4.89
CA PRO A 227 10.35 -11.97 -5.33
C PRO A 227 9.06 -11.83 -6.17
N ALA A 228 8.41 -10.66 -6.12
CA ALA A 228 7.28 -10.36 -7.00
C ALA A 228 7.72 -9.79 -8.36
N GLY A 229 8.99 -9.44 -8.55
CA GLY A 229 9.50 -8.75 -9.73
C GLY A 229 8.84 -7.39 -9.99
N GLU A 230 9.39 -6.66 -10.96
CA GLU A 230 8.88 -5.35 -11.40
C GLU A 230 8.55 -5.41 -12.89
N ASN A 231 7.30 -5.75 -13.22
CA ASN A 231 6.81 -5.88 -14.61
C ASN A 231 7.65 -6.82 -15.50
N VAL A 232 8.27 -7.85 -14.92
CA VAL A 232 9.24 -8.74 -15.60
C VAL A 232 8.74 -9.34 -16.91
N LEU A 233 7.47 -9.76 -16.97
CA LEU A 233 6.88 -10.33 -18.19
C LEU A 233 6.68 -9.27 -19.27
N LYS A 234 6.30 -8.05 -18.90
CA LYS A 234 6.22 -6.91 -19.83
C LYS A 234 7.59 -6.50 -20.33
N SER A 235 8.61 -6.52 -19.47
CA SER A 235 9.99 -6.25 -19.87
C SER A 235 10.50 -7.30 -20.87
N ALA A 236 10.20 -8.57 -20.66
CA ALA A 236 10.49 -9.65 -21.62
C ALA A 236 9.75 -9.44 -22.95
N GLN A 237 8.46 -9.07 -22.90
CA GLN A 237 7.69 -8.69 -24.09
C GLN A 237 8.38 -7.59 -24.89
N VAL A 238 8.69 -6.45 -24.27
CA VAL A 238 9.30 -5.31 -24.97
C VAL A 238 10.67 -5.71 -25.54
N ALA A 239 11.49 -6.42 -24.76
CA ALA A 239 12.80 -6.85 -25.20
C ALA A 239 12.72 -7.73 -26.46
N ILE A 240 11.80 -8.70 -26.50
CA ILE A 240 11.68 -9.63 -27.62
C ILE A 240 10.94 -8.98 -28.80
N GLU A 241 9.75 -8.42 -28.56
CA GLU A 241 8.82 -8.01 -29.61
C GLU A 241 9.10 -6.63 -30.17
N GLU A 242 9.67 -5.71 -29.37
CA GLU A 242 9.97 -4.35 -29.82
C GLU A 242 11.45 -4.16 -30.13
N TRP A 243 12.34 -4.75 -29.33
CA TRP A 243 13.80 -4.56 -29.49
C TRP A 243 14.48 -5.71 -30.23
N GLY A 244 13.80 -6.82 -30.49
CA GLY A 244 14.33 -7.95 -31.24
C GLY A 244 15.40 -8.74 -30.47
N ALA A 245 15.37 -8.74 -29.13
CA ALA A 245 16.27 -9.55 -28.34
C ALA A 245 15.94 -11.04 -28.50
N ASN A 246 16.96 -11.87 -28.73
CA ASN A 246 16.86 -13.33 -28.84
C ASN A 246 17.54 -14.06 -27.67
N CYS A 247 17.96 -13.32 -26.65
CA CYS A 247 18.51 -13.85 -25.41
C CYS A 247 18.10 -12.96 -24.24
N LEU A 248 17.48 -13.55 -23.22
CA LEU A 248 17.18 -12.85 -21.97
C LEU A 248 18.04 -13.42 -20.85
N ARG A 249 18.68 -12.52 -20.09
CA ARG A 249 19.26 -12.86 -18.80
C ARG A 249 18.28 -12.47 -17.72
N LEU A 250 17.82 -13.44 -16.94
CA LEU A 250 16.89 -13.23 -15.83
C LEU A 250 17.65 -13.55 -14.53
N PRO A 251 18.10 -12.53 -13.78
CA PRO A 251 18.75 -12.75 -12.49
C PRO A 251 17.76 -13.42 -11.52
N VAL A 252 18.21 -14.42 -10.77
CA VAL A 252 17.38 -15.07 -9.75
C VAL A 252 18.14 -15.19 -8.43
N GLN A 253 17.42 -15.13 -7.30
CA GLN A 253 18.01 -15.27 -5.97
C GLN A 253 17.60 -16.57 -5.29
N GLU A 254 18.59 -17.30 -4.75
CA GLU A 254 18.39 -18.58 -4.05
C GLU A 254 17.46 -18.44 -2.83
N VAL A 255 17.54 -17.32 -2.11
CA VAL A 255 16.74 -17.05 -0.92
C VAL A 255 15.25 -17.00 -1.26
N TYR A 256 14.88 -16.52 -2.45
CA TYR A 256 13.48 -16.53 -2.91
C TYR A 256 13.10 -17.87 -3.51
N TRP A 257 14.03 -18.53 -4.22
CA TRP A 257 13.79 -19.83 -4.85
C TRP A 257 13.45 -20.92 -3.84
N PHE A 258 14.22 -21.00 -2.76
CA PHE A 258 14.07 -22.01 -1.70
C PHE A 258 13.33 -21.47 -0.46
N GLY A 259 13.00 -20.18 -0.44
CA GLY A 259 12.37 -19.51 0.70
C GLY A 259 10.84 -19.66 0.76
N LYS A 260 10.26 -18.94 1.72
CA LYS A 260 8.81 -18.85 1.90
C LYS A 260 8.18 -18.25 0.65
N ASN A 261 7.22 -18.97 0.05
CA ASN A 261 6.57 -18.66 -1.24
C ASN A 261 7.44 -18.92 -2.49
N GLY A 262 8.46 -19.78 -2.41
CA GLY A 262 9.31 -20.13 -3.56
C GLY A 262 8.54 -20.66 -4.77
N ASP A 263 7.39 -21.32 -4.59
CA ASP A 263 6.54 -21.77 -5.71
C ASP A 263 6.00 -20.61 -6.55
N ALA A 264 5.57 -19.52 -5.92
CA ALA A 264 5.10 -18.33 -6.63
C ALA A 264 6.26 -17.65 -7.39
N TYR A 265 7.45 -17.63 -6.79
CA TYR A 265 8.67 -17.10 -7.42
C TYR A 265 9.08 -17.94 -8.64
N LYS A 266 9.18 -19.27 -8.48
CA LYS A 266 9.46 -20.22 -9.56
C LYS A 266 8.42 -20.14 -10.68
N LYS A 267 7.13 -20.02 -10.34
CA LYS A 267 6.08 -19.82 -11.33
C LYS A 267 6.33 -18.55 -12.14
N ARG A 268 6.68 -17.43 -11.50
CA ARG A 268 6.95 -16.18 -12.21
C ARG A 268 8.14 -16.30 -13.16
N VAL A 269 9.22 -16.94 -12.70
CA VAL A 269 10.38 -17.25 -13.54
C VAL A 269 9.94 -18.11 -14.74
N ASN A 270 9.15 -19.15 -14.50
CA ASN A 270 8.63 -20.01 -15.55
C ASN A 270 7.71 -19.27 -16.54
N ASP A 271 6.88 -18.35 -16.08
CA ASP A 271 6.01 -17.54 -16.95
C ASP A 271 6.87 -16.70 -17.93
N VAL A 272 8.00 -16.14 -17.48
CA VAL A 272 8.96 -15.43 -18.35
C VAL A 272 9.67 -16.39 -19.32
N ILE A 273 10.10 -17.55 -18.84
CA ILE A 273 10.75 -18.57 -19.69
C ILE A 273 9.81 -19.05 -20.78
N VAL A 274 8.56 -19.39 -20.44
CA VAL A 274 7.54 -19.83 -21.40
C VAL A 274 7.25 -18.74 -22.41
N TYR A 275 7.10 -17.49 -21.97
CA TYR A 275 6.89 -16.37 -22.86
C TYR A 275 8.01 -16.24 -23.89
N ALA A 276 9.27 -16.28 -23.43
CA ALA A 276 10.43 -16.19 -24.30
C ALA A 276 10.55 -17.39 -25.25
N ALA A 277 10.46 -18.61 -24.71
CA ALA A 277 10.60 -19.84 -25.48
C ALA A 277 9.49 -20.01 -26.55
N ASN A 278 8.28 -19.51 -26.29
CA ASN A 278 7.20 -19.53 -27.29
C ASN A 278 7.49 -18.64 -28.52
N ARG A 279 8.59 -17.87 -28.53
CA ARG A 279 8.97 -16.92 -29.58
C ARG A 279 10.29 -17.28 -30.29
N GLY A 280 10.86 -18.46 -29.99
CA GLY A 280 12.17 -18.89 -30.49
C GLY A 280 13.29 -18.35 -29.62
#